data_AF-A0A520ZPU4-F1
#
_entry.id   AF-A0A520ZPU4-F1
#
_cell.length_a   1.000
_cell.length_b   1.000
_cell.length_c   1.000
_cell.angle_alpha   90.00
_cell.angle_beta   90.00
_cell.angle_gamma   90.00
#
_symmetry.space_group_name_H-M   'P 1'
#
loop_
_entity.id
_entity.type
_entity.pdbx_description
1 polymer ?
#
loop_
_entity_poly.entity_id
_entity_poly.type
_entity_poly.pdbx_seq_one_letter_code
_entity_poly.pdbx_strand_id
1 'polypeptide(L)'
;MTDWLISLEGTEAGKTLALILALQAAFLHAVFGALQKRVTDPWTARTVIDATYAAIAAPFALFVVPWPEPEIWPLFAIAWVIHVAYKSAQAAAYSAGAYTVVYPVVRGTGPVFTVIGAGLLFGEIFTSVQWVGVAVLVSGILGLAIYNLRHVVVDRVRLPLALSLAVLTGGIVALYTTWD
;
A
#
# COMPACT_ATOMS: atom_id res chain seq x y z
N MET A 1 2.88 -27.13 6.94
CA MET A 1 3.27 -25.95 6.12
C MET A 1 4.15 -24.99 6.93
N THR A 2 3.75 -24.65 8.17
CA THR A 2 4.51 -23.77 9.07
C THR A 2 5.95 -24.23 9.33
N ASP A 3 6.17 -25.51 9.66
CA ASP A 3 7.52 -26.03 9.97
C ASP A 3 8.48 -26.00 8.77
N TRP A 4 7.96 -26.15 7.55
CA TRP A 4 8.74 -26.03 6.32
C TRP A 4 9.12 -24.58 6.01
N LEU A 5 8.24 -23.61 6.29
CA LEU A 5 8.58 -22.19 6.14
C LEU A 5 9.65 -21.76 7.16
N ILE A 6 9.51 -22.21 8.41
CA ILE A 6 10.49 -21.92 9.47
C ILE A 6 11.86 -22.51 9.12
N SER A 7 11.92 -23.71 8.53
CA SER A 7 13.20 -24.33 8.18
C SER A 7 13.98 -23.61 7.07
N LEU A 8 13.34 -22.68 6.34
CA LEU A 8 13.99 -21.87 5.31
C LEU A 8 14.66 -20.60 5.87
N GLU A 9 14.36 -20.22 7.11
CA GLU A 9 14.89 -19.02 7.74
C GLU A 9 16.44 -19.05 7.77
N GLY A 10 17.07 -17.94 7.36
CA GLY A 10 18.54 -17.82 7.32
C GLY A 10 19.26 -18.59 6.20
N THR A 11 18.55 -19.40 5.41
CA THR A 11 19.14 -20.20 4.33
C THR A 11 19.23 -19.44 2.99
N GLU A 12 20.11 -19.88 2.08
CA GLU A 12 20.16 -19.40 0.68
C GLU A 12 18.84 -19.62 -0.06
N ALA A 13 18.19 -20.76 0.17
CA ALA A 13 16.89 -21.08 -0.39
C ALA A 13 15.81 -20.11 0.10
N GLY A 14 15.82 -19.78 1.40
CA GLY A 14 14.94 -18.78 1.99
C GLY A 14 15.12 -17.38 1.38
N LYS A 15 16.38 -16.94 1.19
CA LYS A 15 16.68 -15.67 0.49
C LYS A 15 16.14 -15.64 -0.93
N THR A 16 16.34 -16.73 -1.67
CA THR A 16 15.85 -16.87 -3.05
C THR A 16 14.32 -16.83 -3.10
N LEU A 17 13.66 -17.56 -2.20
CA LEU A 17 12.21 -17.56 -2.09
C LEU A 17 11.66 -16.17 -1.77
N ALA A 18 12.25 -15.47 -0.80
CA ALA A 18 11.86 -14.11 -0.44
C ALA A 18 11.99 -13.14 -1.63
N LEU A 19 13.08 -13.25 -2.41
CA LEU A 19 13.26 -12.45 -3.63
C LEU A 19 12.18 -12.74 -4.67
N ILE A 20 11.86 -14.01 -4.92
CA ILE A 20 10.81 -14.41 -5.86
C ILE A 20 9.46 -13.83 -5.42
N LEU A 21 9.10 -13.97 -4.14
CA LEU A 21 7.86 -13.43 -3.60
C LEU A 21 7.80 -11.91 -3.71
N ALA A 22 8.91 -11.21 -3.42
CA ALA A 22 8.99 -9.75 -3.55
C ALA A 22 8.81 -9.28 -5.01
N LEU A 23 9.44 -9.95 -5.97
CA LEU A 23 9.28 -9.63 -7.40
C LEU A 23 7.86 -9.94 -7.90
N GLN A 24 7.27 -11.05 -7.44
CA GLN A 24 5.89 -11.39 -7.75
C GLN A 24 4.93 -10.35 -7.18
N ALA A 25 5.13 -9.92 -5.93
CA ALA A 25 4.35 -8.85 -5.32
C ALA A 25 4.47 -7.54 -6.11
N ALA A 26 5.68 -7.15 -6.52
CA ALA A 26 5.90 -5.95 -7.34
C ALA A 26 5.17 -6.02 -8.69
N PHE A 27 5.22 -7.17 -9.37
CA PHE A 27 4.51 -7.38 -10.63
C PHE A 27 2.99 -7.32 -10.46
N LEU A 28 2.43 -8.06 -9.49
CA LEU A 28 0.99 -8.06 -9.19
C LEU A 28 0.50 -6.67 -8.79
N HIS A 29 1.33 -5.91 -8.08
CA HIS A 29 1.03 -4.52 -7.72
C HIS A 29 0.94 -3.61 -8.95
N ALA A 30 1.86 -3.77 -9.91
CA ALA A 30 1.81 -3.04 -11.17
C ALA A 30 0.55 -3.39 -11.98
N VAL A 31 0.16 -4.66 -12.02
CA VAL A 31 -1.08 -5.12 -12.67
C VAL A 31 -2.31 -4.49 -11.99
N PHE A 32 -2.37 -4.50 -10.66
CA PHE A 32 -3.43 -3.86 -9.89
C PHE A 32 -3.54 -2.36 -10.20
N GLY A 33 -2.41 -1.64 -10.25
CA GLY A 33 -2.39 -0.23 -10.62
C GLY A 33 -2.91 0.01 -12.05
N ALA A 34 -2.53 -0.84 -13.00
CA ALA A 34 -3.00 -0.77 -14.38
C ALA A 34 -4.52 -1.01 -14.49
N LEU A 35 -5.05 -1.98 -13.73
CA LEU A 35 -6.50 -2.24 -13.66
C LEU A 35 -7.26 -1.05 -13.06
N GLN A 36 -6.75 -0.47 -11.96
CA GLN A 36 -7.35 0.72 -11.35
C GLN A 36 -7.38 1.92 -12.31
N LYS A 37 -6.30 2.14 -13.06
CA LYS A 37 -6.22 3.26 -14.01
C LYS A 37 -7.22 3.15 -15.17
N ARG A 38 -7.60 1.92 -15.56
CA ARG A 38 -8.48 1.68 -16.72
C ARG A 38 -9.95 2.00 -16.43
N VAL A 39 -10.37 1.93 -15.18
CA VAL A 39 -11.78 2.14 -14.78
C VAL A 39 -12.02 3.63 -14.50
N THR A 40 -13.13 4.15 -15.00
CA THR A 40 -13.47 5.58 -14.92
C THR A 40 -13.93 6.02 -13.53
N ASP A 41 -14.60 5.15 -12.78
CA ASP A 41 -15.02 5.42 -11.41
C ASP A 41 -14.13 4.70 -10.38
N PRO A 42 -13.33 5.42 -9.57
CA PRO A 42 -12.45 4.84 -8.56
C PRO A 42 -13.18 3.98 -7.52
N TRP A 43 -14.42 4.33 -7.18
CA TRP A 43 -15.21 3.60 -6.18
C TRP A 43 -15.65 2.23 -6.69
N THR A 44 -16.18 2.19 -7.92
CA THR A 44 -16.53 0.93 -8.59
C THR A 44 -15.29 0.04 -8.74
N ALA A 45 -14.16 0.61 -9.19
CA ALA A 45 -12.91 -0.13 -9.32
C ALA A 45 -12.49 -0.79 -7.99
N ARG A 46 -12.53 -0.01 -6.90
CA ARG A 46 -12.14 -0.48 -5.57
C ARG A 46 -13.07 -1.57 -5.06
N THR A 47 -14.38 -1.37 -5.17
CA THR A 47 -15.40 -2.33 -4.72
C THR A 47 -15.28 -3.66 -5.46
N VAL A 48 -15.15 -3.65 -6.78
CA VAL A 48 -15.04 -4.89 -7.58
C VAL A 48 -13.77 -5.67 -7.22
N ILE A 49 -12.63 -4.98 -7.09
CA ILE A 49 -11.36 -5.62 -6.73
C ILE A 49 -11.44 -6.22 -5.32
N ASP A 50 -11.96 -5.46 -4.35
CA ASP A 50 -12.05 -5.94 -2.97
C ASP A 50 -13.06 -7.09 -2.82
N ALA A 51 -14.19 -7.07 -3.53
CA ALA A 51 -15.14 -8.16 -3.55
C ALA A 51 -14.54 -9.43 -4.17
N THR A 52 -13.77 -9.28 -5.25
CA THR A 52 -13.06 -10.40 -5.88
C THR A 52 -11.99 -10.96 -4.95
N TYR A 53 -11.24 -10.11 -4.26
CA TYR A 53 -10.23 -10.53 -3.29
C TYR A 53 -10.88 -11.28 -2.11
N ALA A 54 -12.00 -10.77 -1.59
CA ALA A 54 -12.78 -11.45 -0.55
C ALA A 54 -13.29 -12.82 -1.01
N ALA A 55 -13.80 -12.93 -2.24
CA ALA A 55 -14.27 -14.20 -2.80
C ALA A 55 -13.16 -15.23 -2.95
N ILE A 56 -11.96 -14.80 -3.37
CA ILE A 56 -10.77 -15.67 -3.48
C ILE A 56 -10.26 -16.08 -2.09
N ALA A 57 -10.26 -15.17 -1.12
CA ALA A 57 -9.74 -15.42 0.23
C ALA A 57 -10.71 -16.22 1.12
N ALA A 58 -12.02 -16.08 0.94
CA ALA A 58 -13.05 -16.72 1.76
C ALA A 58 -12.88 -18.24 1.94
N PRO A 59 -12.67 -19.06 0.89
CA PRO A 59 -12.51 -20.50 1.09
C PRO A 59 -11.28 -20.85 1.92
N PHE A 60 -10.18 -20.09 1.80
CA PHE A 60 -8.99 -20.30 2.62
C PHE A 60 -9.25 -19.90 4.07
N ALA A 61 -9.85 -18.74 4.29
CA ALA A 61 -10.17 -18.23 5.62
C ALA A 61 -11.17 -19.12 6.39
N LEU A 62 -12.15 -19.71 5.70
CA LEU A 62 -13.22 -20.49 6.33
C LEU A 62 -12.88 -21.98 6.49
N PHE A 63 -12.06 -22.56 5.61
CA PHE A 63 -11.86 -24.01 5.53
C PHE A 63 -10.42 -24.49 5.59
N VAL A 64 -9.41 -23.61 5.40
CA VAL A 64 -7.99 -24.03 5.35
C VAL A 64 -7.22 -23.64 6.61
N VAL A 65 -7.55 -22.50 7.22
CA VAL A 65 -6.88 -22.03 8.44
C VAL A 65 -7.78 -22.17 9.68
N PRO A 66 -7.20 -22.34 10.88
CA PRO A 66 -7.97 -22.33 12.12
C PRO A 66 -8.72 -21.01 12.31
N TRP A 67 -9.89 -21.09 12.96
CA TRP A 67 -10.62 -19.90 13.35
C TRP A 67 -9.86 -19.14 14.43
N PRO A 68 -9.82 -17.79 14.36
CA PRO A 68 -9.10 -16.99 15.33
C PRO A 68 -9.77 -17.04 16.70
N GLU A 69 -8.92 -17.04 17.73
CA GLU A 69 -9.34 -16.97 19.13
C GLU A 69 -10.13 -15.68 19.40
N PRO A 70 -11.13 -15.68 20.31
CA PRO A 70 -11.95 -14.52 20.65
C PRO A 70 -11.16 -13.22 20.90
N GLU A 71 -9.98 -13.34 21.48
CA GLU A 71 -9.08 -12.26 21.87
C GLU A 71 -8.45 -11.53 20.67
N ILE A 72 -8.39 -12.17 19.49
CA ILE A 72 -7.78 -11.61 18.28
C ILE A 72 -8.80 -10.80 17.46
N TRP A 73 -10.11 -11.02 17.65
CA TRP A 73 -11.16 -10.30 16.92
C TRP A 73 -11.09 -8.78 17.04
N PRO A 74 -10.80 -8.18 18.21
CA PRO A 74 -10.57 -6.73 18.30
C PRO A 74 -9.43 -6.23 17.39
N LEU A 75 -8.36 -7.01 17.22
CA LEU A 75 -7.25 -6.64 16.34
C LEU A 75 -7.67 -6.63 14.87
N PHE A 76 -8.48 -7.61 14.44
CA PHE A 76 -9.06 -7.62 13.10
C PHE A 76 -10.05 -6.48 12.87
N ALA A 77 -10.84 -6.13 13.88
CA ALA A 77 -11.75 -4.99 13.80
C ALA A 77 -10.96 -3.68 13.58
N ILE A 78 -9.86 -3.48 14.30
CA ILE A 78 -8.98 -2.32 14.12
C ILE A 78 -8.34 -2.34 12.73
N ALA A 79 -7.77 -3.47 12.30
CA ALA A 79 -7.20 -3.61 10.95
C ALA A 79 -8.24 -3.28 9.87
N TRP A 80 -9.46 -3.78 10.02
CA TRP A 80 -10.57 -3.51 9.12
C TRP A 80 -10.92 -2.02 9.06
N VAL A 81 -11.04 -1.34 10.21
CA VAL A 81 -11.30 0.11 10.27
C VAL A 81 -10.20 0.90 9.58
N ILE A 82 -8.93 0.61 9.87
CA ILE A 82 -7.78 1.27 9.24
C ILE A 82 -7.83 1.04 7.72
N HIS A 83 -8.13 -0.18 7.28
CA HIS A 83 -8.20 -0.51 5.88
C HIS A 83 -9.35 0.17 5.14
N VAL A 84 -10.54 0.22 5.74
CA VAL A 84 -11.69 0.95 5.18
C VAL A 84 -11.37 2.44 5.08
N ALA A 85 -10.73 3.03 6.09
CA ALA A 85 -10.31 4.42 6.07
C ALA A 85 -9.29 4.70 4.95
N TYR A 86 -8.27 3.83 4.78
CA TYR A 86 -7.28 3.99 3.69
C TYR A 86 -7.97 3.93 2.34
N LYS A 87 -8.82 2.93 2.11
CA LYS A 87 -9.46 2.71 0.80
C LYS A 87 -10.40 3.85 0.45
N SER A 88 -11.12 4.37 1.45
CA SER A 88 -12.01 5.52 1.27
C SER A 88 -11.23 6.80 0.97
N ALA A 89 -10.14 7.07 1.71
CA ALA A 89 -9.27 8.21 1.44
C ALA A 89 -8.62 8.13 0.06
N GLN A 90 -8.18 6.93 -0.35
CA GLN A 90 -7.59 6.67 -1.66
C GLN A 90 -8.60 6.91 -2.78
N ALA A 91 -9.82 6.38 -2.67
CA ALA A 91 -10.87 6.60 -3.65
C ALA A 91 -11.23 8.09 -3.76
N ALA A 92 -11.36 8.78 -2.62
CA ALA A 92 -11.60 10.23 -2.59
C ALA A 92 -10.48 11.03 -3.27
N ALA A 93 -9.20 10.67 -3.02
CA ALA A 93 -8.06 11.31 -3.65
C ALA A 93 -8.10 11.14 -5.19
N TYR A 94 -8.43 9.94 -5.67
CA TYR A 94 -8.55 9.66 -7.11
C TYR A 94 -9.79 10.28 -7.76
N SER A 95 -10.86 10.51 -7.00
CA SER A 95 -12.01 11.28 -7.48
C SER A 95 -11.73 12.78 -7.55
N ALA A 96 -10.85 13.29 -6.67
CA ALA A 96 -10.54 14.71 -6.59
C ALA A 96 -9.49 15.19 -7.61
N GLY A 97 -8.65 14.30 -8.15
CA GLY A 97 -7.59 14.67 -9.10
C GLY A 97 -7.18 13.54 -10.04
N ALA A 98 -6.45 13.90 -11.10
CA ALA A 98 -5.99 12.93 -12.09
C ALA A 98 -5.13 11.82 -11.46
N TYR A 99 -5.48 10.56 -11.75
CA TYR A 99 -4.79 9.38 -11.21
C TYR A 99 -3.26 9.47 -11.36
N THR A 100 -2.77 9.87 -12.53
CA THR A 100 -1.33 9.97 -12.84
C THR A 100 -0.58 11.01 -11.98
N VAL A 101 -1.29 11.96 -11.37
CA VAL A 101 -0.72 12.99 -10.48
C VAL A 101 -0.86 12.58 -9.03
N VAL A 102 -2.04 12.08 -8.63
CA VAL A 102 -2.35 11.75 -7.25
C VAL A 102 -1.68 10.43 -6.82
N TYR A 103 -1.68 9.42 -7.69
CA TYR A 103 -1.14 8.10 -7.39
C TYR A 103 0.33 8.12 -6.96
N PRO A 104 1.26 8.80 -7.69
CA PRO A 104 2.64 8.86 -7.23
C PRO A 104 2.80 9.61 -5.92
N VAL A 105 1.96 10.62 -5.62
CA VAL A 105 2.03 11.32 -4.32
C VAL A 105 1.65 10.38 -3.17
N VAL A 106 0.54 9.63 -3.28
CA VAL A 106 0.15 8.61 -2.30
C VAL A 106 1.28 7.60 -2.08
N ARG A 107 1.89 7.13 -3.18
CA ARG A 107 2.96 6.11 -3.14
C ARG A 107 4.29 6.64 -2.64
N GLY A 108 4.59 7.91 -2.87
CA GLY A 108 5.83 8.55 -2.44
C GLY A 108 5.81 8.93 -0.95
N THR A 109 4.65 9.32 -0.42
CA THR A 109 4.52 9.71 1.00
C THR A 109 4.40 8.52 1.94
N GLY A 110 3.82 7.40 1.49
CA GLY A 110 3.70 6.16 2.28
C GLY A 110 5.03 5.72 2.90
N PRO A 111 6.06 5.40 2.11
CA PRO A 111 7.37 4.96 2.62
C PRO A 111 8.02 5.96 3.59
N VAL A 112 7.86 7.27 3.35
CA VAL A 112 8.40 8.31 4.25
C VAL A 112 7.75 8.19 5.62
N PHE A 113 6.41 8.13 5.67
CA PHE A 113 5.69 7.97 6.93
C PHE A 113 5.97 6.62 7.58
N THR A 114 6.13 5.54 6.82
CA THR A 114 6.45 4.21 7.36
C THR A 114 7.82 4.19 8.04
N VAL A 115 8.87 4.74 7.42
CA VAL A 115 10.22 4.78 8.02
C VAL A 115 10.23 5.63 9.29
N ILE A 116 9.54 6.77 9.28
CA ILE A 116 9.38 7.61 10.47
C ILE A 116 8.61 6.86 11.56
N GLY A 117 7.49 6.22 11.20
CA GLY A 117 6.67 5.43 12.12
C GLY A 117 7.43 4.28 12.75
N ALA A 118 8.21 3.53 11.95
CA ALA A 118 9.04 2.44 12.43
C ALA A 118 10.14 2.92 13.41
N GLY A 119 10.77 4.06 13.11
CA GLY A 119 11.74 4.67 14.02
C GLY A 119 11.12 5.12 15.35
N LEU A 120 9.89 5.64 15.34
CA LEU A 120 9.20 6.14 16.54
C LEU A 120 8.55 5.03 17.37
N LEU A 121 7.91 4.04 16.72
CA LEU A 121 7.11 3.01 17.38
C LEU A 121 7.95 1.79 17.78
N PHE A 122 8.88 1.38 16.92
CA PHE A 122 9.71 0.19 17.14
C PHE A 122 11.16 0.52 17.52
N GLY A 123 11.55 1.79 17.50
CA GLY A 123 12.92 2.21 17.80
C GLY A 123 13.94 1.77 16.74
N GLU A 124 13.49 1.52 15.50
CA GLU A 124 14.38 1.09 14.42
C GLU A 124 15.39 2.18 14.05
N ILE A 125 16.66 1.77 13.92
CA ILE A 125 17.76 2.65 13.53
C ILE A 125 18.17 2.30 12.10
N PHE A 126 17.99 3.26 11.19
CA PHE A 126 18.36 3.11 9.79
C PHE A 126 19.77 3.64 9.53
N THR A 127 20.55 2.86 8.79
CA THR A 127 21.88 3.24 8.29
C THR A 127 21.79 4.38 7.26
N SER A 128 22.90 5.08 7.04
CA SER A 128 22.97 6.13 6.01
C SER A 128 22.63 5.61 4.61
N VAL A 129 22.98 4.35 4.30
CA VAL A 129 22.67 3.73 3.01
C VAL A 129 21.17 3.51 2.83
N GLN A 130 20.47 3.08 3.88
CA GLN A 130 19.00 2.93 3.85
C GLN A 130 18.31 4.29 3.64
N TRP A 131 18.78 5.35 4.31
CA TRP A 131 18.28 6.70 4.08
C TRP A 131 18.51 7.22 2.66
N VAL A 132 19.67 6.94 2.06
CA VAL A 132 19.92 7.25 0.65
C VAL A 132 18.96 6.48 -0.25
N GLY A 133 18.71 5.20 0.04
CA GLY A 133 17.71 4.40 -0.67
C GLY A 133 16.30 5.01 -0.63
N VAL A 134 15.86 5.44 0.56
CA VAL A 134 14.58 6.15 0.74
C VAL A 134 14.56 7.46 -0.06
N ALA A 135 15.63 8.26 0.00
CA ALA A 135 15.71 9.52 -0.74
C ALA A 135 15.63 9.31 -2.27
N VAL A 136 16.33 8.30 -2.79
CA VAL A 136 16.28 7.93 -4.22
C VAL A 136 14.87 7.46 -4.61
N LEU A 137 14.24 6.61 -3.79
CA LEU A 137 12.88 6.12 -4.03
C LEU A 137 11.87 7.28 -4.07
N VAL A 138 11.88 8.13 -3.05
CA VAL A 138 10.93 9.23 -2.89
C VAL A 138 11.12 10.28 -3.98
N SER A 139 12.37 10.64 -4.30
CA SER A 139 12.67 11.59 -5.37
C SER A 139 12.25 11.07 -6.75
N GLY A 140 12.45 9.78 -7.04
CA GLY A 140 11.99 9.17 -8.29
C GLY A 140 10.46 9.22 -8.44
N ILE A 141 9.72 8.82 -7.39
CA ILE A 141 8.26 8.78 -7.42
C ILE A 141 7.66 10.19 -7.46
N LEU A 142 8.11 11.10 -6.59
CA LEU A 142 7.58 12.47 -6.56
C LEU A 142 8.05 13.29 -7.76
N GLY A 143 9.23 13.01 -8.31
CA GLY A 143 9.69 13.58 -9.58
C GLY A 143 8.74 13.25 -10.73
N LEU A 144 8.22 12.02 -10.78
CA LEU A 144 7.18 11.64 -11.74
C LEU A 144 5.86 12.40 -11.52
N ALA A 145 5.45 12.63 -10.27
CA ALA A 145 4.28 13.48 -9.99
C ALA A 145 4.47 14.91 -10.49
N ILE A 146 5.65 15.52 -10.26
CA ILE A 146 5.98 16.87 -10.74
C ILE A 146 5.96 16.91 -12.28
N TYR A 147 6.54 15.90 -12.93
CA TYR A 147 6.49 15.78 -14.38
C TYR A 147 5.04 15.72 -14.89
N ASN A 148 4.20 14.86 -14.29
CA ASN A 148 2.80 14.72 -14.69
C ASN A 148 1.97 16.00 -14.43
N LEU A 149 2.23 16.72 -13.34
CA LEU A 149 1.58 18.00 -13.03
C LEU A 149 1.84 19.10 -14.07
N ARG A 150 2.96 19.01 -14.80
CA ARG A 150 3.33 19.94 -15.87
C ARG A 150 2.72 19.58 -17.22
N HIS A 151 2.51 18.28 -17.48
CA HIS A 151 2.12 17.79 -18.81
C HIS A 151 0.65 17.34 -18.91
N VAL A 152 -0.02 17.07 -17.79
CA VAL A 152 -1.42 16.65 -17.76
C VAL A 152 -2.32 17.86 -17.51
N VAL A 153 -3.44 17.94 -18.23
CA VAL A 153 -4.50 18.91 -17.94
C VAL A 153 -5.20 18.46 -16.66
N VAL A 154 -5.04 19.23 -15.59
CA VAL A 154 -5.65 18.95 -14.28
C VAL A 154 -6.51 20.13 -13.88
N ASP A 155 -7.64 19.85 -13.23
CA ASP A 155 -8.42 20.86 -12.53
C ASP A 155 -7.57 21.46 -11.39
N ARG A 156 -7.05 22.68 -11.63
CA ARG A 156 -6.17 23.39 -10.69
C ARG A 156 -6.90 23.83 -9.43
N VAL A 157 -8.24 23.96 -9.47
CA VAL A 157 -9.05 24.36 -8.31
C VAL A 157 -9.14 23.22 -7.31
N ARG A 158 -9.33 21.98 -7.80
CA ARG A 158 -9.42 20.78 -6.95
C ARG A 158 -8.07 20.19 -6.57
N LEU A 159 -6.99 20.57 -7.25
CA LEU A 159 -5.66 20.02 -7.05
C LEU A 159 -5.16 20.07 -5.59
N PRO A 160 -5.29 21.18 -4.83
CA PRO A 160 -4.84 21.20 -3.43
C PRO A 160 -5.55 20.17 -2.56
N LEU A 161 -6.85 19.98 -2.75
CA LEU A 161 -7.64 18.96 -2.07
C LEU A 161 -7.19 17.55 -2.47
N ALA A 162 -6.96 17.32 -3.77
CA ALA A 162 -6.50 16.02 -4.25
C ALA A 162 -5.13 15.64 -3.67
N LEU A 163 -4.21 16.61 -3.57
CA LEU A 163 -2.89 16.42 -2.97
C LEU A 163 -2.96 16.24 -1.46
N SER A 164 -3.79 16.99 -0.74
CA SER A 164 -3.93 16.81 0.71
C SER A 164 -4.52 15.44 1.04
N LEU A 165 -5.53 14.99 0.28
CA LEU A 165 -6.06 13.63 0.37
C LEU A 165 -4.99 12.59 0.01
N ALA A 166 -4.12 12.86 -0.96
CA ALA A 166 -3.02 11.96 -1.32
C ALA A 166 -2.01 11.78 -0.18
N VAL A 167 -1.59 12.87 0.46
CA VAL A 167 -0.67 12.84 1.61
C VAL A 167 -1.32 12.14 2.79
N LEU A 168 -2.58 12.47 3.11
CA LEU A 168 -3.36 11.80 4.15
C LEU A 168 -3.44 10.29 3.89
N THR A 169 -3.75 9.89 2.66
CA THR A 169 -3.79 8.48 2.26
C THR A 169 -2.44 7.82 2.48
N GLY A 170 -1.33 8.48 2.14
CA GLY A 170 0.02 7.98 2.44
C GLY A 170 0.29 7.78 3.93
N GLY A 171 -0.22 8.67 4.79
CA GLY A 171 -0.14 8.49 6.24
C GLY A 171 -0.93 7.29 6.74
N ILE A 172 -2.16 7.10 6.24
CA ILE A 172 -2.97 5.91 6.57
C ILE A 172 -2.32 4.64 5.99
N VAL A 173 -1.63 4.76 4.84
CA VAL A 173 -0.84 3.67 4.26
C VAL A 173 0.25 3.22 5.22
N ALA A 174 1.01 4.15 5.79
CA ALA A 174 2.01 3.83 6.79
C ALA A 174 1.39 3.22 8.04
N LEU A 175 0.24 3.74 8.49
CA LEU A 175 -0.46 3.20 9.65
C LEU A 175 -0.90 1.75 9.44
N TYR A 176 -1.54 1.42 8.31
CA TYR A 176 -1.92 0.02 8.06
C TYR A 176 -0.68 -0.86 7.90
N THR A 177 0.37 -0.37 7.24
CA THR A 177 1.61 -1.13 7.03
C THR A 177 2.32 -1.44 8.35
N THR A 178 2.13 -0.59 9.35
CA THR A 178 2.70 -0.78 10.69
C THR A 178 1.82 -1.67 11.58
N TRP A 179 0.51 -1.71 11.30
CA TRP A 179 -0.44 -2.52 12.03
C TRP A 179 -0.47 -3.97 11.54
N ASP A 180 -0.40 -4.16 10.23
CA ASP A 180 -0.34 -5.46 9.54
C ASP A 180 1.01 -6.16 9.77
#